data_AF-A0A7J7VXN1-F1
#
_entry.id   AF-A0A7J7VXN1-F1
#
_cell.length_a   1.000
_cell.length_b   1.000
_cell.length_c   1.000
_cell.angle_alpha   90.00
_cell.angle_beta   90.00
_cell.angle_gamma   90.00
#
_symmetry.space_group_name_H-M   'P 1'
#
loop_
_entity.id
_entity.type
_entity.pdbx_description
1 polymer ?
#
loop_
_entity_poly.entity_id
_entity_poly.type
_entity_poly.pdbx_seq_one_letter_code
_entity_poly.pdbx_strand_id
1 'polypeptide(L)'
;MPPPRCSLQNLPVELLVEIFASLPGTDLPSLTLACTKFYHILPIDSIWRRRCRAEYGPVECKAGRHRRPHNLHMQIQKDRFNIKTGHRKDSPTRPWDAWGRVLVQEVRQPCDCLTYRRLYLPPSHPDDLIRPGLFQGKYDEFGLTTAMLSFHGKHARVTNITGFSIRMLEFHLRHRIQLTDGGFFRNFNELSHVVQEIDQQVIREQQQQQEDGTEESEGHGWQSPAQPSVRESGAAASEEQPVLFVLPVGVRSGDQNYPRTCRMCFYGEDIGTFDGFDHPRPFPGVFILFDENHLGFICLYMNYFILYSRVQNTFQNVEAPSPQAFLEMLKNIQPKTPWEVELNLRPVVSTFLML
;
A
#
# COMPACT_ATOMS: atom_id res chain seq x y z
N MET A 1 -59.11 -29.64 28.55
CA MET A 1 -58.53 -28.84 27.44
C MET A 1 -57.02 -28.84 27.61
N PRO A 2 -56.22 -29.33 26.66
CA PRO A 2 -54.76 -29.14 26.72
C PRO A 2 -54.44 -27.64 26.55
N PRO A 3 -53.39 -27.12 27.20
CA PRO A 3 -53.01 -25.72 27.06
C PRO A 3 -52.68 -25.42 25.58
N PRO A 4 -53.05 -24.24 25.06
CA PRO A 4 -52.72 -23.87 23.69
C PRO A 4 -51.19 -23.93 23.51
N ARG A 5 -50.73 -24.71 22.53
CA ARG A 5 -49.31 -24.80 22.19
C ARG A 5 -48.89 -23.49 21.53
N CYS A 6 -48.29 -22.58 22.28
CA CYS A 6 -47.63 -21.40 21.72
C CYS A 6 -46.33 -21.84 21.04
N SER A 7 -46.32 -21.84 19.70
CA SER A 7 -45.10 -21.94 18.91
C SER A 7 -44.40 -20.59 18.87
N LEU A 8 -43.06 -20.59 18.91
CA LEU A 8 -42.25 -19.38 18.75
C LEU A 8 -42.60 -18.62 17.46
N GLN A 9 -42.97 -19.33 16.40
CA GLN A 9 -43.39 -18.73 15.13
C GLN A 9 -44.70 -17.94 15.23
N ASN A 10 -45.51 -18.17 16.26
CA ASN A 10 -46.79 -17.48 16.46
C ASN A 10 -46.63 -16.16 17.22
N LEU A 11 -45.42 -15.81 17.67
CA LEU A 11 -45.18 -14.54 18.32
C LEU A 11 -45.29 -13.36 17.34
N PRO A 12 -45.71 -12.18 17.84
CA PRO A 12 -45.58 -10.90 17.15
C PRO A 12 -44.14 -10.63 16.70
N VAL A 13 -43.99 -9.90 15.59
CA VAL A 13 -42.67 -9.61 14.99
C VAL A 13 -41.80 -8.80 15.94
N GLU A 14 -42.38 -7.91 16.74
CA GLU A 14 -41.69 -7.06 17.70
C GLU A 14 -41.00 -7.89 18.79
N LEU A 15 -41.69 -8.92 19.28
CA LEU A 15 -41.14 -9.84 20.28
C LEU A 15 -40.06 -10.74 19.67
N LEU A 16 -40.23 -11.17 18.42
CA LEU A 16 -39.20 -11.95 17.71
C LEU A 16 -37.93 -11.11 17.46
N VAL A 17 -38.07 -9.83 17.10
CA VAL A 17 -36.95 -8.90 16.92
C VAL A 17 -36.18 -8.73 18.24
N GLU A 18 -36.88 -8.56 19.37
CA GLU A 18 -36.25 -8.45 20.69
C GLU A 18 -35.51 -9.75 21.10
N ILE A 19 -36.13 -10.91 20.86
CA ILE A 19 -35.51 -12.22 21.12
C ILE A 19 -34.26 -12.40 20.25
N PHE A 20 -34.35 -12.18 18.93
CA PHE A 20 -33.22 -12.33 18.03
C PHE A 20 -32.10 -11.33 18.33
N ALA A 21 -32.44 -10.10 18.68
CA ALA A 21 -31.44 -9.10 19.05
C ALA A 21 -30.71 -9.43 20.37
N SER A 22 -31.21 -10.40 21.14
CA SER A 22 -30.60 -10.88 22.39
C SER A 22 -29.69 -12.10 22.20
N LEU A 23 -29.78 -12.80 21.06
CA LEU A 23 -28.96 -13.98 20.75
C LEU A 23 -27.59 -13.57 20.16
N PRO A 24 -26.52 -14.38 20.33
CA PRO A 24 -25.23 -14.15 19.67
C PRO A 24 -25.39 -13.98 18.15
N GLY A 25 -24.67 -13.02 17.57
CA GLY A 25 -24.70 -12.74 16.13
C GLY A 25 -24.28 -13.94 15.29
N THR A 26 -23.46 -14.83 15.85
CA THR A 26 -23.04 -16.11 15.25
C THR A 26 -24.18 -17.10 15.04
N ASP A 27 -25.25 -17.00 15.83
CA ASP A 27 -26.34 -17.97 15.86
C ASP A 27 -27.51 -17.53 14.97
N LEU A 28 -27.55 -16.24 14.60
CA LEU A 28 -28.60 -15.66 13.77
C LEU A 28 -28.66 -16.26 12.35
N PRO A 29 -27.54 -16.57 11.66
CA PRO A 29 -27.60 -17.25 10.36
C PRO A 29 -28.34 -18.60 10.42
N SER A 30 -28.15 -19.38 11.47
CA SER A 30 -28.83 -20.67 11.64
C SER A 30 -30.35 -20.53 11.80
N LEU A 31 -30.82 -19.40 12.34
CA LEU A 31 -32.25 -19.10 12.46
C LEU A 31 -32.89 -18.72 11.11
N THR A 32 -32.12 -18.18 10.15
CA THR A 32 -32.64 -17.91 8.80
C THR A 32 -33.03 -19.20 8.08
N LEU A 33 -32.37 -20.32 8.40
CA LEU A 33 -32.63 -21.64 7.84
C LEU A 33 -33.82 -22.36 8.50
N ALA A 34 -34.31 -21.86 9.65
CA ALA A 34 -35.33 -22.55 10.45
C ALA A 34 -36.75 -22.39 9.90
N CYS A 35 -37.11 -21.22 9.38
CA CYS A 35 -38.39 -21.00 8.70
C CYS A 35 -38.40 -19.70 7.88
N THR A 36 -39.36 -19.59 6.94
CA THR A 36 -39.55 -18.40 6.09
C THR A 36 -39.84 -17.14 6.89
N LYS A 37 -40.61 -17.25 7.99
CA LYS A 37 -40.90 -16.10 8.85
C LYS A 37 -39.62 -15.51 9.46
N PHE A 38 -38.68 -16.34 9.91
CA PHE A 38 -37.43 -15.87 10.51
C PHE A 38 -36.48 -15.33 9.43
N TYR A 39 -36.45 -15.95 8.25
CA TYR A 39 -35.73 -15.43 7.09
C TYR A 39 -36.14 -13.99 6.73
N HIS A 40 -37.41 -13.63 6.86
CA HIS A 40 -37.88 -12.26 6.60
C HIS A 40 -37.65 -11.27 7.75
N ILE A 41 -37.48 -11.74 8.99
CA ILE A 41 -37.29 -10.90 10.18
C ILE A 41 -35.81 -10.58 10.40
N LEU A 42 -34.92 -11.56 10.19
CA LEU A 42 -33.49 -11.42 10.48
C LEU A 42 -32.75 -10.35 9.66
N PRO A 43 -33.18 -9.94 8.45
CA PRO A 43 -32.63 -8.78 7.76
C PRO A 43 -32.93 -7.43 8.42
N ILE A 44 -33.76 -7.37 9.47
CA ILE A 44 -34.09 -6.11 10.15
C ILE A 44 -32.83 -5.53 10.82
N ASP A 45 -32.47 -4.32 10.38
CA ASP A 45 -31.26 -3.59 10.76
C ASP A 45 -31.08 -3.39 12.28
N SER A 46 -32.19 -3.24 13.02
CA SER A 46 -32.15 -3.01 14.47
C SER A 46 -31.58 -4.21 15.26
N ILE A 47 -31.79 -5.44 14.78
CA ILE A 47 -31.25 -6.67 15.37
C ILE A 47 -29.72 -6.61 15.30
N TRP A 48 -29.17 -6.41 14.10
CA TRP A 48 -27.73 -6.36 13.86
C TRP A 48 -27.07 -5.16 14.52
N ARG A 49 -27.71 -3.99 14.54
CA ARG A 49 -27.18 -2.82 15.26
C ARG A 49 -27.03 -3.09 16.76
N ARG A 50 -28.00 -3.77 17.38
CA ARG A 50 -27.91 -4.13 18.80
C ARG A 50 -26.81 -5.17 19.04
N ARG A 51 -26.68 -6.18 18.16
CA ARG A 51 -25.59 -7.17 18.24
C ARG A 51 -24.21 -6.56 18.08
N CYS A 52 -24.03 -5.72 17.07
CA CYS A 52 -22.77 -5.02 16.86
C CYS A 52 -22.39 -4.19 18.11
N ARG A 53 -23.35 -3.47 18.71
CA ARG A 53 -23.10 -2.70 19.94
C ARG A 53 -22.80 -3.59 21.14
N ALA A 54 -23.51 -4.70 21.31
CA ALA A 54 -23.35 -5.59 22.45
C ALA A 54 -22.05 -6.41 22.40
N GLU A 55 -21.63 -6.84 21.21
CA GLU A 55 -20.44 -7.68 21.02
C GLU A 55 -19.15 -6.88 20.78
N TYR A 56 -19.25 -5.73 20.12
CA TYR A 56 -18.07 -4.95 19.68
C TYR A 56 -18.02 -3.52 20.27
N GLY A 57 -19.01 -3.13 21.07
CA GLY A 57 -19.08 -1.81 21.71
C GLY A 57 -19.58 -0.68 20.80
N PRO A 58 -19.80 0.53 21.35
CA PRO A 58 -20.15 1.72 20.56
C PRO A 58 -18.96 2.19 19.71
N VAL A 59 -19.24 2.57 18.46
CA VAL A 59 -18.24 3.19 17.58
C VAL A 59 -18.08 4.67 17.96
N GLU A 60 -17.00 5.00 18.63
CA GLU A 60 -16.72 6.37 19.10
C GLU A 60 -15.61 7.03 18.30
N CYS A 61 -15.82 8.31 17.93
CA CYS A 61 -14.77 9.12 17.32
C CYS A 61 -13.83 9.63 18.42
N LYS A 62 -12.54 9.29 18.30
CA LYS A 62 -11.48 9.85 19.15
C LYS A 62 -10.75 11.03 18.50
N ALA A 63 -11.19 11.48 17.32
CA ALA A 63 -10.56 12.58 16.59
C ALA A 63 -10.98 13.96 17.15
N GLY A 64 -10.03 14.89 17.18
CA GLY A 64 -10.22 16.26 17.67
C GLY A 64 -9.73 16.49 19.10
N ARG A 65 -9.42 17.76 19.45
CA ARG A 65 -8.97 18.16 20.80
C ARG A 65 -10.07 18.06 21.86
N HIS A 66 -11.33 17.89 21.47
CA HIS A 66 -12.46 17.76 22.38
C HIS A 66 -12.75 16.29 22.65
N ARG A 67 -12.38 15.84 23.85
CA ARG A 67 -12.59 14.47 24.40
C ARG A 67 -14.06 14.07 24.61
N ARG A 68 -15.02 14.63 23.88
CA ARG A 68 -16.43 14.25 24.02
C ARG A 68 -16.77 13.21 22.95
N PRO A 69 -17.12 11.97 23.33
CA PRO A 69 -17.63 10.97 22.41
C PRO A 69 -18.84 11.55 21.67
N HIS A 70 -18.84 11.44 20.35
CA HIS A 70 -19.96 11.85 19.52
C HIS A 70 -20.26 10.73 18.52
N ASN A 71 -21.55 10.65 18.14
CA ASN A 71 -22.05 9.56 17.31
C ASN A 71 -21.36 9.58 15.94
N LEU A 72 -20.77 8.44 15.58
CA LEU A 72 -20.25 8.15 14.26
C LEU A 72 -21.27 7.36 13.45
N HIS A 73 -21.34 7.64 12.16
CA HIS A 73 -21.98 6.73 11.21
C HIS A 73 -20.89 5.99 10.43
N MET A 74 -20.81 4.67 10.64
CA MET A 74 -19.90 3.79 9.91
C MET A 74 -20.70 2.97 8.90
N GLN A 75 -20.33 3.06 7.63
CA GLN A 75 -20.89 2.21 6.57
C GLN A 75 -19.81 1.23 6.10
N ILE A 76 -20.02 -0.07 6.28
CA ILE A 76 -19.07 -1.11 5.89
C ILE A 76 -19.47 -1.70 4.54
N GLN A 77 -18.50 -1.82 3.64
CA GLN A 77 -18.50 -2.64 2.43
C GLN A 77 -17.26 -3.52 2.50
N LYS A 78 -17.20 -4.61 1.71
CA LYS A 78 -16.16 -5.65 1.81
C LYS A 78 -14.73 -5.11 1.98
N ASP A 79 -14.30 -4.25 1.05
CA ASP A 79 -12.94 -3.68 1.03
C ASP A 79 -12.90 -2.18 1.33
N ARG A 80 -14.02 -1.62 1.82
CA ARG A 80 -14.18 -0.18 2.03
C ARG A 80 -15.10 0.10 3.20
N PHE A 81 -14.71 0.99 4.10
CA PHE A 81 -15.68 1.55 5.05
C PHE A 81 -15.60 3.08 5.08
N ASN A 82 -16.75 3.69 5.30
CA ASN A 82 -16.89 5.14 5.39
C ASN A 82 -17.16 5.52 6.85
N ILE A 83 -16.37 6.43 7.41
CA ILE A 83 -16.63 7.04 8.71
C ILE A 83 -17.16 8.44 8.47
N LYS A 84 -18.37 8.73 8.95
CA LYS A 84 -18.91 10.10 9.00
C LYS A 84 -18.87 10.64 10.42
N THR A 85 -18.18 11.75 10.62
CA THR A 85 -18.12 12.55 11.85
C THR A 85 -19.13 13.70 11.77
N GLY A 86 -19.84 13.98 12.86
CA GLY A 86 -20.76 15.12 12.94
C GLY A 86 -20.10 16.36 13.50
N HIS A 87 -18.91 16.77 13.03
CA HIS A 87 -18.29 17.98 13.56
C HIS A 87 -19.06 19.22 13.07
N ARG A 88 -19.81 19.86 13.97
CA ARG A 88 -20.39 21.19 13.71
C ARG A 88 -19.24 22.17 13.44
N LYS A 89 -19.29 22.88 12.31
CA LYS A 89 -18.29 23.82 11.77
C LYS A 89 -18.08 25.07 12.63
N ASP A 90 -17.64 24.92 13.87
CA ASP A 90 -17.38 26.06 14.75
C ASP A 90 -15.92 26.05 15.24
N SER A 91 -14.94 26.16 14.33
CA SER A 91 -13.61 26.72 14.66
C SER A 91 -12.80 27.15 13.42
N PRO A 92 -12.35 28.42 13.33
CA PRO A 92 -11.29 28.82 12.43
C PRO A 92 -9.95 28.64 13.15
N THR A 93 -9.50 27.40 13.33
CA THR A 93 -8.15 27.16 13.87
C THR A 93 -7.27 26.71 12.72
N ARG A 94 -6.27 27.54 12.40
CA ARG A 94 -5.28 27.24 11.36
C ARG A 94 -4.68 25.85 11.65
N PRO A 95 -4.66 24.93 10.68
CA PRO A 95 -4.09 23.62 10.89
C PRO A 95 -2.59 23.75 11.13
N TRP A 96 -2.09 23.00 12.12
CA TRP A 96 -0.66 22.86 12.41
C TRP A 96 -0.21 21.52 11.85
N ASP A 97 0.99 21.45 11.26
CA ASP A 97 1.58 20.18 10.86
C ASP A 97 1.96 19.31 12.08
N ALA A 98 2.37 18.06 11.85
CA ALA A 98 2.83 17.13 12.89
C ALA A 98 4.08 17.63 13.68
N TRP A 99 4.66 18.76 13.26
CA TRP A 99 5.83 19.40 13.84
C TRP A 99 5.50 20.76 14.50
N GLY A 100 4.22 21.13 14.59
CA GLY A 100 3.79 22.36 15.25
C GLY A 100 4.04 23.63 14.43
N ARG A 101 4.14 23.55 13.10
CA ARG A 101 4.20 24.71 12.18
C ARG A 101 2.83 25.02 11.57
N VAL A 102 2.53 26.31 11.38
CA VAL A 102 1.30 26.75 10.73
C VAL A 102 1.33 26.32 9.26
N LEU A 103 0.35 25.54 8.81
CA LEU A 103 0.16 25.29 7.37
C LEU A 103 -0.17 26.61 6.69
N VAL A 104 0.73 27.06 5.79
CA VAL A 104 0.55 28.28 4.96
C VAL A 104 -0.54 28.07 3.90
N GLN A 105 -0.88 26.81 3.60
CA GLN A 105 -1.95 26.47 2.68
C GLN A 105 -3.25 26.23 3.45
N GLU A 106 -4.33 26.92 3.07
CA GLU A 106 -5.70 26.62 3.48
C GLU A 106 -6.09 25.23 2.96
N VAL A 107 -5.63 24.19 3.64
CA VAL A 107 -6.25 22.87 3.53
C VAL A 107 -7.64 23.05 4.09
N ARG A 108 -8.64 23.24 3.20
CA ARG A 108 -10.04 23.10 3.56
C ARG A 108 -10.14 21.86 4.43
N GLN A 109 -10.62 22.05 5.66
CA GLN A 109 -10.76 21.00 6.67
C GLN A 109 -11.23 19.70 6.01
N PRO A 110 -10.60 18.55 6.30
CA PRO A 110 -11.02 17.28 5.73
C PRO A 110 -12.52 17.15 5.90
N CYS A 111 -13.22 16.81 4.82
CA CYS A 111 -14.64 16.50 4.87
C CYS A 111 -14.91 15.60 6.08
N ASP A 112 -16.04 15.85 6.75
CA ASP A 112 -16.61 15.02 7.82
C ASP A 112 -16.86 13.55 7.44
N CYS A 113 -16.36 13.08 6.30
CA CYS A 113 -16.54 11.75 5.73
C CYS A 113 -15.19 11.24 5.23
N LEU A 114 -14.52 10.38 6.01
CA LEU A 114 -13.32 9.68 5.58
C LEU A 114 -13.70 8.32 4.99
N THR A 115 -13.18 8.04 3.80
CA THR A 115 -13.32 6.74 3.15
C THR A 115 -12.03 5.96 3.33
N TYR A 116 -12.13 4.78 3.91
CA TYR A 116 -11.01 3.89 4.11
C TYR A 116 -11.09 2.72 3.15
N ARG A 117 -9.93 2.35 2.58
CA ARG A 117 -9.78 1.13 1.77
C ARG A 117 -8.86 0.15 2.49
N ARG A 118 -9.14 -1.13 2.32
CA ARG A 118 -8.34 -2.20 2.90
C ARG A 118 -6.98 -2.28 2.22
N LEU A 119 -5.92 -2.40 3.03
CA LEU A 119 -4.57 -2.73 2.59
C LEU A 119 -4.15 -4.06 3.15
N TYR A 120 -3.26 -4.72 2.42
CA TYR A 120 -2.56 -5.90 2.87
C TYR A 120 -1.07 -5.64 2.88
N LEU A 121 -0.36 -6.27 3.81
CA LEU A 121 1.09 -6.36 3.72
C LEU A 121 1.49 -7.30 2.58
N PRO A 122 2.62 -7.02 1.92
CA PRO A 122 3.16 -7.86 0.87
C PRO A 122 3.54 -9.24 1.42
N PRO A 123 3.25 -10.32 0.67
CA PRO A 123 3.72 -11.65 1.03
C PRO A 123 5.25 -11.68 1.00
N SER A 124 5.86 -12.44 1.92
CA SER A 124 7.31 -12.65 1.95
C SER A 124 7.66 -13.99 1.30
N HIS A 125 8.71 -14.01 0.50
CA HIS A 125 9.28 -15.21 -0.12
C HIS A 125 10.74 -15.40 0.33
N PRO A 126 11.23 -16.63 0.52
CA PRO A 126 12.63 -16.88 0.91
C PRO A 126 13.67 -16.36 -0.09
N ASP A 127 13.29 -16.20 -1.36
CA ASP A 127 14.15 -15.64 -2.41
C ASP A 127 14.11 -14.10 -2.48
N ASP A 128 13.30 -13.46 -1.62
CA ASP A 128 13.24 -11.99 -1.58
C ASP A 128 14.56 -11.41 -1.08
N LEU A 129 14.98 -10.31 -1.70
CA LEU A 129 16.25 -9.66 -1.38
C LEU A 129 16.34 -9.24 0.10
N ILE A 130 15.22 -8.77 0.64
CA ILE A 130 15.02 -8.40 2.04
C ILE A 130 13.56 -8.64 2.39
N ARG A 131 13.21 -8.64 3.67
CA ARG A 131 11.80 -8.78 4.07
C ARG A 131 10.95 -7.65 3.47
N PRO A 132 9.89 -7.92 2.69
CA PRO A 132 9.02 -6.86 2.19
C PRO A 132 8.22 -6.21 3.33
N GLY A 133 7.57 -5.07 3.08
CA GLY A 133 6.77 -4.39 4.10
C GLY A 133 6.73 -2.89 3.95
N LEU A 134 6.38 -2.20 5.03
CA LEU A 134 6.23 -0.75 5.05
C LEU A 134 7.53 -0.03 5.39
N PHE A 135 7.76 1.06 4.67
CA PHE A 135 8.85 1.98 4.87
C PHE A 135 8.32 3.40 4.93
N GLN A 136 8.98 4.24 5.70
CA GLN A 136 8.75 5.67 5.78
C GLN A 136 9.79 6.39 4.94
N GLY A 137 9.33 7.08 3.90
CA GLY A 137 10.15 7.96 3.08
C GLY A 137 10.18 9.36 3.67
N LYS A 138 11.36 9.99 3.65
CA LYS A 138 11.48 11.43 3.91
C LYS A 138 11.72 12.13 2.58
N TYR A 139 10.74 12.92 2.13
CA TYR A 139 10.82 13.67 0.89
C TYR A 139 10.60 15.16 1.15
N ASP A 140 11.70 15.90 1.29
CA ASP A 140 11.80 17.38 1.35
C ASP A 140 10.54 18.12 1.86
N GLU A 141 10.16 19.21 1.20
CA GLU A 141 9.14 20.20 1.62
C GLU A 141 7.71 19.64 1.72
N PHE A 142 7.48 18.42 1.23
CA PHE A 142 6.16 17.78 1.14
C PHE A 142 5.88 16.79 2.28
N GLY A 143 6.87 16.53 3.15
CA GLY A 143 6.70 15.78 4.40
C GLY A 143 6.99 14.28 4.31
N LEU A 144 6.61 13.56 5.37
CA LEU A 144 6.83 12.11 5.53
C LEU A 144 5.84 11.33 4.64
N THR A 145 6.37 10.41 3.83
CA THR A 145 5.58 9.48 3.01
C THR A 145 5.66 8.07 3.59
N THR A 146 4.60 7.29 3.43
CA THR A 146 4.64 5.85 3.75
C THR A 146 4.58 5.10 2.44
N ALA A 147 5.52 4.18 2.23
CA ALA A 147 5.63 3.38 1.03
C ALA A 147 5.68 1.88 1.35
N MET A 148 5.23 1.06 0.42
CA MET A 148 5.24 -0.39 0.50
C MET A 148 6.32 -0.96 -0.42
N LEU A 149 7.27 -1.70 0.14
CA LEU A 149 8.18 -2.54 -0.63
C LEU A 149 7.52 -3.90 -0.89
N SER A 150 7.41 -4.31 -2.15
CA SER A 150 6.89 -5.63 -2.55
C SER A 150 7.71 -6.24 -3.69
N PHE A 151 7.81 -7.56 -3.74
CA PHE A 151 8.56 -8.31 -4.75
C PHE A 151 7.61 -8.98 -5.75
N HIS A 152 7.97 -8.92 -7.04
CA HIS A 152 7.17 -9.37 -8.18
C HIS A 152 8.07 -10.13 -9.17
N GLY A 153 8.58 -11.29 -8.75
CA GLY A 153 9.47 -12.12 -9.57
C GLY A 153 10.81 -11.44 -9.84
N LYS A 154 11.00 -10.90 -11.04
CA LYS A 154 12.26 -10.25 -11.46
C LYS A 154 12.33 -8.76 -11.10
N HIS A 155 11.24 -8.20 -10.59
CA HIS A 155 11.11 -6.79 -10.27
C HIS A 155 10.71 -6.64 -8.81
N ALA A 156 11.06 -5.51 -8.23
CA ALA A 156 10.56 -5.09 -6.94
C ALA A 156 10.04 -3.66 -7.03
N ARG A 157 9.07 -3.35 -6.17
CA ARG A 157 8.32 -2.10 -6.23
C ARG A 157 8.26 -1.44 -4.87
N VAL A 158 8.51 -0.13 -4.84
CA VAL A 158 8.22 0.75 -3.71
C VAL A 158 7.04 1.63 -4.10
N THR A 159 5.85 1.32 -3.59
CA THR A 159 4.60 2.05 -3.89
C THR A 159 4.24 2.98 -2.75
N ASN A 160 4.15 4.29 -3.02
CA ASN A 160 3.66 5.23 -2.00
C ASN A 160 2.19 4.98 -1.69
N ILE A 161 1.90 4.72 -0.41
CA ILE A 161 0.55 4.54 0.15
C ILE A 161 -0.01 5.88 0.62
N THR A 162 0.86 6.72 1.19
CA THR A 162 0.49 8.04 1.71
C THR A 162 1.48 9.08 1.22
N GLY A 163 1.01 10.29 0.93
CA GLY A 163 1.84 11.40 0.47
C GLY A 163 1.07 12.31 -0.50
N PHE A 164 1.71 13.41 -0.90
CA PHE A 164 1.14 14.36 -1.85
C PHE A 164 1.14 13.84 -3.30
N SER A 165 2.10 12.97 -3.64
CA SER A 165 2.23 12.36 -4.97
C SER A 165 2.05 10.85 -4.92
N ILE A 166 1.26 10.33 -5.86
CA ILE A 166 1.23 8.89 -6.15
C ILE A 166 2.50 8.59 -6.95
N ARG A 167 3.52 8.08 -6.25
CA ARG A 167 4.82 7.71 -6.83
C ARG A 167 5.03 6.22 -6.68
N MET A 168 5.59 5.60 -7.71
CA MET A 168 6.01 4.21 -7.71
C MET A 168 7.45 4.11 -8.19
N LEU A 169 8.31 3.51 -7.37
CA LEU A 169 9.64 3.13 -7.81
C LEU A 169 9.58 1.66 -8.21
N GLU A 170 10.03 1.33 -9.41
CA GLU A 170 10.25 -0.05 -9.85
C GLU A 170 11.74 -0.27 -10.02
N PHE A 171 12.27 -1.41 -9.59
CA PHE A 171 13.68 -1.73 -9.79
C PHE A 171 13.88 -3.18 -10.22
N HIS A 172 14.87 -3.37 -11.09
CA HIS A 172 15.11 -4.62 -11.78
C HIS A 172 16.17 -5.43 -11.04
N LEU A 173 15.77 -6.56 -10.45
CA LEU A 173 16.65 -7.40 -9.64
C LEU A 173 17.77 -8.07 -10.46
N ARG A 174 17.63 -8.11 -11.78
CA ARG A 174 18.65 -8.63 -12.71
C ARG A 174 19.71 -7.59 -13.11
N HIS A 175 19.34 -6.31 -13.08
CA HIS A 175 20.20 -5.21 -13.54
C HIS A 175 20.94 -4.61 -12.35
N ARG A 176 21.87 -5.39 -11.81
CA ARG A 176 22.69 -4.99 -10.67
C ARG A 176 23.83 -4.09 -11.12
N ILE A 177 24.02 -2.99 -10.40
CA ILE A 177 25.14 -2.06 -10.62
C ILE A 177 26.31 -2.53 -9.75
N GLN A 178 27.47 -2.74 -10.39
CA GLN A 178 28.65 -3.25 -9.71
C GLN A 178 29.27 -2.18 -8.79
N LEU A 179 29.58 -2.58 -7.56
CA LEU A 179 30.13 -1.72 -6.51
C LEU A 179 31.61 -2.08 -6.29
N THR A 180 32.52 -1.54 -7.10
CA THR A 180 33.96 -1.87 -7.01
C THR A 180 34.63 -1.22 -5.79
N ASP A 181 34.44 0.08 -5.57
CA ASP A 181 35.08 0.80 -4.44
C ASP A 181 34.24 1.94 -3.83
N GLY A 182 33.05 2.21 -4.40
CA GLY A 182 32.16 3.31 -3.98
C GLY A 182 32.62 4.70 -4.43
N GLY A 183 33.80 4.80 -5.06
CA GLY A 183 34.31 6.01 -5.68
C GLY A 183 33.39 6.51 -6.80
N PHE A 184 32.75 5.56 -7.51
CA PHE A 184 31.78 5.80 -8.56
C PHE A 184 30.63 6.75 -8.16
N PHE A 185 30.16 6.72 -6.90
CA PHE A 185 29.12 7.65 -6.45
C PHE A 185 29.59 9.10 -6.34
N ARG A 186 30.90 9.35 -6.22
CA ARG A 186 31.42 10.73 -6.10
C ARG A 186 31.28 11.50 -7.41
N ASN A 187 31.27 10.80 -8.54
CA ASN A 187 31.21 11.37 -9.87
C ASN A 187 29.81 11.16 -10.47
N PHE A 188 28.99 12.20 -10.42
CA PHE A 188 27.63 12.15 -10.97
C PHE A 188 27.58 11.77 -12.45
N ASN A 189 28.54 12.21 -13.26
CA ASN A 189 28.56 11.92 -14.69
C ASN A 189 28.84 10.43 -14.96
N GLU A 190 29.72 9.84 -14.17
CA GLU A 190 30.02 8.41 -14.24
C GLU A 190 28.80 7.58 -13.84
N LEU A 191 28.16 7.97 -12.72
CA LEU A 191 26.88 7.40 -12.27
C LEU A 191 25.81 7.46 -13.35
N SER A 192 25.69 8.62 -13.99
CA SER A 192 24.70 8.83 -15.05
C SER A 192 24.99 7.99 -16.28
N HIS A 193 26.25 7.82 -16.67
CA HIS A 193 26.61 7.06 -17.87
C HIS A 193 26.25 5.58 -17.72
N VAL A 194 26.63 4.95 -16.62
CA VAL A 194 26.32 3.53 -16.37
C VAL A 194 24.82 3.29 -16.29
N VAL A 195 24.07 4.18 -15.63
CA VAL A 195 22.62 4.04 -15.55
C VAL A 195 21.97 4.19 -16.92
N GLN A 196 22.46 5.12 -17.76
CA GLN A 196 21.98 5.27 -19.14
C GLN A 196 22.33 4.06 -20.03
N GLU A 197 23.49 3.44 -19.85
CA GLU A 197 23.85 2.21 -20.57
C GLU A 197 22.90 1.05 -20.20
N ILE A 198 22.62 0.89 -18.92
CA ILE A 198 21.67 -0.13 -18.42
C ILE A 198 20.25 0.20 -18.90
N ASP A 199 19.83 1.46 -18.85
CA ASP A 199 18.52 1.92 -19.34
C ASP A 199 18.31 1.52 -20.81
N GLN A 200 19.29 1.79 -21.67
CA GLN A 200 19.24 1.37 -23.08
C GLN A 200 19.22 -0.15 -23.24
N GLN A 201 19.91 -0.90 -22.39
CA GLN A 201 19.84 -2.35 -22.40
C GLN A 201 18.43 -2.85 -22.02
N VAL A 202 17.85 -2.32 -20.95
CA VAL A 202 16.50 -2.65 -20.47
C VAL A 202 15.47 -2.37 -21.58
N ILE A 203 15.56 -1.21 -22.24
CA ILE A 203 14.67 -0.85 -23.36
C ILE A 203 14.78 -1.86 -24.51
N ARG A 204 16.00 -2.28 -24.89
CA ARG A 204 16.21 -3.29 -25.94
C ARG A 204 15.63 -4.65 -25.56
N GLU A 205 15.85 -5.11 -24.33
CA GLU A 205 15.34 -6.39 -23.83
C GLU A 205 13.80 -6.40 -23.77
N GLN A 206 13.18 -5.28 -23.41
CA GLN A 206 11.72 -5.14 -23.40
C GLN A 206 11.12 -5.16 -24.82
N GLN A 207 11.76 -4.50 -25.79
CA GLN A 207 11.32 -4.53 -27.19
C GLN A 207 11.37 -5.93 -27.78
N GLN A 208 12.44 -6.69 -27.55
CA GLN A 208 12.57 -8.06 -28.05
C GLN A 208 11.51 -9.01 -27.47
N GLN A 209 11.17 -8.89 -26.18
CA GLN A 209 10.11 -9.70 -25.57
C GLN A 209 8.73 -9.37 -26.12
N GLN A 210 8.51 -8.14 -26.59
CA GLN A 210 7.25 -7.71 -27.17
C GLN A 210 7.09 -8.18 -28.63
N GLU A 211 8.18 -8.26 -29.37
CA GLU A 211 8.20 -8.80 -30.74
C GLU A 211 7.98 -10.33 -30.75
N ASP A 212 8.64 -11.07 -29.86
CA ASP A 212 8.52 -12.54 -29.75
C ASP A 212 7.15 -13.01 -29.24
N GLY A 213 6.46 -12.17 -28.43
CA GLY A 213 5.11 -12.44 -27.94
C GLY A 213 3.97 -12.23 -28.98
N THR A 214 4.29 -11.84 -30.22
CA THR A 214 3.29 -11.57 -31.27
C THR A 214 3.07 -12.76 -32.22
N GLU A 215 3.91 -13.80 -32.18
CA GLU A 215 3.81 -14.97 -33.09
C GLU A 215 3.25 -16.27 -32.48
N GLU A 216 2.93 -16.31 -31.18
CA GLU A 216 2.28 -17.49 -30.56
C GLU A 216 0.77 -17.28 -30.33
N SER A 217 -0.01 -17.20 -31.41
CA SER A 217 -1.46 -17.40 -31.33
C SER A 217 -1.96 -18.28 -32.48
N GLU A 218 -1.27 -19.38 -32.77
CA GLU A 218 -1.84 -20.48 -33.54
C GLU A 218 -1.06 -21.78 -33.24
N GLY A 219 -1.72 -22.75 -32.61
CA GLY A 219 -1.35 -24.16 -32.73
C GLY A 219 -0.48 -24.78 -31.64
N HIS A 220 -1.15 -25.48 -30.73
CA HIS A 220 -0.75 -26.77 -30.13
C HIS A 220 0.57 -26.90 -29.36
N GLY A 221 0.42 -27.45 -28.14
CA GLY A 221 1.34 -28.46 -27.65
C GLY A 221 2.02 -28.11 -26.34
N TRP A 222 1.28 -28.27 -25.25
CA TRP A 222 1.90 -28.58 -23.95
C TRP A 222 2.72 -29.85 -24.11
N GLN A 223 4.01 -29.71 -24.40
CA GLN A 223 5.10 -30.61 -24.00
C GLN A 223 6.42 -30.14 -24.62
N SER A 224 7.38 -29.84 -23.76
CA SER A 224 8.79 -30.02 -24.09
C SER A 224 9.52 -30.61 -22.89
N PRO A 225 10.58 -31.39 -23.14
CA PRO A 225 10.92 -32.56 -22.35
C PRO A 225 11.85 -32.20 -21.20
N ALA A 226 11.66 -32.87 -20.07
CA ALA A 226 12.70 -32.97 -19.07
C ALA A 226 13.95 -33.61 -19.67
N GLN A 227 15.13 -33.02 -19.45
CA GLN A 227 16.40 -33.70 -19.16
C GLN A 227 17.45 -32.70 -18.64
N PRO A 228 18.46 -33.17 -17.88
CA PRO A 228 18.89 -32.53 -16.64
C PRO A 228 20.39 -32.13 -16.64
N SER A 229 20.82 -31.60 -15.49
CA SER A 229 22.20 -31.41 -15.02
C SER A 229 22.90 -30.10 -15.41
N VAL A 230 22.85 -29.13 -14.48
CA VAL A 230 24.03 -28.74 -13.72
C VAL A 230 23.58 -28.53 -12.27
N ARG A 231 23.96 -29.46 -11.41
CA ARG A 231 23.98 -29.26 -9.96
C ARG A 231 25.25 -28.46 -9.70
N GLU A 232 25.13 -27.13 -9.61
CA GLU A 232 26.16 -26.34 -8.96
C GLU A 232 25.55 -25.56 -7.79
N SER A 233 25.85 -26.12 -6.62
CA SER A 233 26.25 -25.38 -5.44
C SER A 233 25.22 -24.45 -4.81
N GLY A 234 24.59 -24.97 -3.75
CA GLY A 234 24.36 -24.15 -2.57
C GLY A 234 25.70 -23.56 -2.11
N ALA A 235 25.97 -22.35 -2.57
CA ALA A 235 26.81 -21.41 -1.87
C ALA A 235 25.84 -20.45 -1.20
N ALA A 236 25.97 -20.27 0.12
CA ALA A 236 25.41 -19.12 0.79
C ALA A 236 25.69 -17.89 -0.09
N ALA A 237 24.65 -17.11 -0.41
CA ALA A 237 24.80 -15.84 -1.08
C ALA A 237 25.97 -15.11 -0.41
N SER A 238 27.06 -14.93 -1.15
CA SER A 238 28.26 -14.27 -0.64
C SER A 238 27.80 -12.94 -0.07
N GLU A 239 27.85 -12.76 1.24
CA GLU A 239 27.59 -11.48 1.88
C GLU A 239 28.70 -10.53 1.40
N GLU A 240 28.44 -9.86 0.28
CA GLU A 240 29.37 -8.89 -0.26
C GLU A 240 29.61 -7.80 0.78
N GLN A 241 30.89 -7.45 0.94
CA GLN A 241 31.28 -6.45 1.92
C GLN A 241 30.61 -5.11 1.56
N PRO A 242 29.95 -4.45 2.52
CA PRO A 242 29.36 -3.14 2.29
C PRO A 242 30.41 -2.16 1.76
N VAL A 243 30.04 -1.43 0.72
CA VAL A 243 30.91 -0.44 0.07
C VAL A 243 30.54 0.96 0.57
N LEU A 244 31.52 1.87 0.64
CA LEU A 244 31.29 3.25 1.08
C LEU A 244 30.28 3.93 0.13
N PHE A 245 29.22 4.47 0.73
CA PHE A 245 28.24 5.29 0.04
C PHE A 245 28.46 6.78 0.35
N VAL A 246 28.58 7.57 -0.70
CA VAL A 246 28.61 9.03 -0.64
C VAL A 246 27.59 9.55 -1.63
N LEU A 247 26.72 10.47 -1.22
CA LEU A 247 25.75 11.04 -2.15
C LEU A 247 26.49 11.86 -3.25
N PRO A 248 26.18 11.66 -4.55
CA PRO A 248 26.83 12.40 -5.62
C PRO A 248 26.66 13.92 -5.47
N VAL A 249 27.69 14.66 -5.85
CA VAL A 249 27.67 16.13 -5.79
C VAL A 249 26.54 16.66 -6.69
N GLY A 250 25.71 17.56 -6.14
CA GLY A 250 24.58 18.16 -6.86
C GLY A 250 23.23 17.45 -6.65
N VAL A 251 23.22 16.24 -6.07
CA VAL A 251 21.99 15.53 -5.72
C VAL A 251 21.43 16.08 -4.40
N ARG A 252 20.15 16.48 -4.42
CA ARG A 252 19.42 17.00 -3.26
C ARG A 252 18.95 15.87 -2.36
N SER A 253 18.99 16.06 -1.04
CA SER A 253 18.44 15.11 -0.07
C SER A 253 17.79 15.85 1.09
N GLY A 254 16.58 15.41 1.46
CA GLY A 254 15.86 15.93 2.62
C GLY A 254 16.32 15.36 3.96
N ASP A 255 17.08 14.27 3.92
CA ASP A 255 17.73 13.71 5.10
C ASP A 255 19.25 13.70 4.90
N GLN A 256 19.99 14.17 5.90
CA GLN A 256 21.45 14.14 5.89
C GLN A 256 22.01 12.92 6.65
N ASN A 257 21.14 12.20 7.39
CA ASN A 257 21.47 11.06 8.22
C ASN A 257 21.23 9.73 7.51
N TYR A 258 21.62 9.62 6.23
CA TYR A 258 21.59 8.35 5.50
C TYR A 258 22.80 7.48 5.85
N PRO A 259 22.68 6.14 5.79
CA PRO A 259 23.80 5.22 6.02
C PRO A 259 24.97 5.50 5.06
N ARG A 260 26.19 5.35 5.56
CA ARG A 260 27.43 5.64 4.80
C ARG A 260 27.99 4.43 4.08
N THR A 261 27.29 3.30 4.10
CA THR A 261 27.70 2.08 3.43
C THR A 261 26.49 1.41 2.79
N CYS A 262 26.61 0.94 1.56
CA CYS A 262 25.56 0.19 0.86
C CYS A 262 26.01 -1.23 0.52
N ARG A 263 25.08 -2.18 0.55
CA ARG A 263 25.31 -3.60 0.21
C ARG A 263 25.14 -3.86 -1.28
N MET A 264 24.09 -3.30 -1.88
CA MET A 264 23.74 -3.59 -3.27
C MET A 264 23.10 -2.38 -3.94
N CYS A 265 23.32 -2.26 -5.25
CA CYS A 265 22.68 -1.25 -6.08
C CYS A 265 22.07 -1.89 -7.32
N PHE A 266 20.90 -1.40 -7.69
CA PHE A 266 20.14 -1.89 -8.84
C PHE A 266 19.68 -0.72 -9.68
N TYR A 267 19.56 -0.94 -10.98
CA TYR A 267 18.83 -0.04 -11.85
C TYR A 267 17.36 -0.01 -11.45
N GLY A 268 16.80 1.20 -11.37
CA GLY A 268 15.38 1.39 -11.13
C GLY A 268 14.84 2.64 -11.79
N GLU A 269 13.53 2.72 -11.86
CA GLU A 269 12.76 3.75 -12.52
C GLU A 269 11.80 4.37 -11.53
N ASP A 270 11.78 5.70 -11.49
CA ASP A 270 10.74 6.46 -10.82
C ASP A 270 9.58 6.72 -11.79
N ILE A 271 8.45 6.07 -11.52
CA ILE A 271 7.23 6.19 -12.27
C ILE A 271 6.29 7.10 -11.47
N GLY A 272 6.14 8.33 -11.94
CA GLY A 272 5.28 9.31 -11.31
C GLY A 272 4.82 10.40 -12.28
N THR A 273 3.72 11.05 -11.93
CA THR A 273 3.30 12.32 -12.53
C THR A 273 4.03 13.44 -11.82
N PHE A 274 5.11 13.94 -12.41
CA PHE A 274 5.70 15.21 -12.01
C PHE A 274 4.88 16.35 -12.62
N ASP A 275 4.75 17.44 -11.87
CA ASP A 275 3.98 18.62 -12.26
C ASP A 275 4.41 19.10 -13.65
N GLY A 276 3.49 19.06 -14.63
CA GLY A 276 3.73 19.44 -16.03
C GLY A 276 3.82 18.33 -17.07
N PHE A 277 3.68 17.04 -16.70
CA PHE A 277 3.59 15.94 -17.67
C PHE A 277 2.17 15.36 -17.77
N ASP A 278 1.61 15.30 -18.98
CA ASP A 278 0.29 14.72 -19.27
C ASP A 278 0.24 13.19 -19.04
N HIS A 279 1.39 12.52 -19.02
CA HIS A 279 1.51 11.06 -18.91
C HIS A 279 2.64 10.66 -17.94
N PRO A 280 2.48 9.59 -17.13
CA PRO A 280 3.56 9.04 -16.32
C PRO A 280 4.72 8.64 -17.22
N ARG A 281 5.93 9.11 -16.93
CA ARG A 281 7.15 8.67 -17.60
C ARG A 281 8.07 8.02 -16.57
N PRO A 282 8.71 6.89 -16.91
CA PRO A 282 9.76 6.34 -16.06
C PRO A 282 10.98 7.26 -16.12
N PHE A 283 11.52 7.60 -14.95
CA PHE A 283 12.78 8.33 -14.83
C PHE A 283 13.86 7.39 -14.28
N PRO A 284 14.90 7.06 -15.06
CA PRO A 284 15.91 6.11 -14.63
C PRO A 284 16.74 6.65 -13.47
N GLY A 285 17.19 5.73 -12.63
CA GLY A 285 17.86 6.02 -11.39
C GLY A 285 18.50 4.79 -10.77
N VAL A 286 18.96 4.97 -9.54
CA VAL A 286 19.66 3.93 -8.79
C VAL A 286 18.90 3.63 -7.51
N PHE A 287 18.44 2.39 -7.40
CA PHE A 287 17.99 1.83 -6.15
C PHE A 287 19.19 1.36 -5.32
N ILE A 288 19.20 1.70 -4.04
CA ILE A 288 20.31 1.44 -3.12
C ILE A 288 19.77 0.65 -1.93
N LEU A 289 20.33 -0.53 -1.69
CA LEU A 289 20.08 -1.30 -0.49
C LEU A 289 21.20 -1.02 0.51
N PHE A 290 20.89 -0.34 1.62
CA PHE A 290 21.86 -0.09 2.68
C PHE A 290 21.93 -1.28 3.64
N ASP A 291 20.78 -1.70 4.15
CA ASP A 291 20.61 -2.83 5.07
C ASP A 291 19.15 -3.33 5.04
N GLU A 292 18.79 -4.25 5.93
CA GLU A 292 17.43 -4.79 6.05
C GLU A 292 16.34 -3.74 6.31
N ASN A 293 16.69 -2.56 6.79
CA ASN A 293 15.75 -1.55 7.23
C ASN A 293 15.87 -0.22 6.47
N HIS A 294 16.92 -0.03 5.67
CA HIS A 294 17.16 1.23 4.98
C HIS A 294 17.35 1.03 3.48
N LEU A 295 16.57 1.77 2.69
CA LEU A 295 16.61 1.77 1.23
C LEU A 295 16.79 3.20 0.74
N GLY A 296 17.45 3.35 -0.39
CA GLY A 296 17.70 4.61 -1.05
C GLY A 296 17.25 4.58 -2.50
N PHE A 297 16.87 5.74 -3.04
CA PHE A 297 16.70 5.90 -4.47
C PHE A 297 17.27 7.25 -4.92
N ILE A 298 18.14 7.23 -5.94
CA ILE A 298 18.66 8.42 -6.60
C ILE A 298 17.97 8.55 -7.96
N CYS A 299 17.20 9.62 -8.16
CA CYS A 299 16.67 9.98 -9.47
C CYS A 299 17.70 10.88 -10.17
N LEU A 300 18.29 10.40 -11.27
CA LEU A 300 19.33 11.14 -11.97
C LEU A 300 18.78 12.34 -12.73
N TYR A 301 17.62 12.21 -13.36
CA TYR A 301 17.03 13.29 -14.15
C TYR A 301 16.66 14.50 -13.26
N MET A 302 16.07 14.23 -12.08
CA MET A 302 15.59 15.26 -11.17
C MET A 302 16.60 15.63 -10.08
N ASN A 303 17.77 14.99 -10.05
CA ASN A 303 18.84 15.24 -9.07
C ASN A 303 18.37 15.22 -7.61
N TYR A 304 17.55 14.24 -7.24
CA TYR A 304 17.12 14.07 -5.85
C TYR A 304 17.42 12.66 -5.33
N PHE A 305 17.52 12.53 -4.02
CA PHE A 305 17.65 11.29 -3.29
C PHE A 305 16.55 11.13 -2.24
N ILE A 306 16.00 9.92 -2.13
CA ILE A 306 15.02 9.55 -1.10
C ILE A 306 15.59 8.44 -0.25
N LEU A 307 15.55 8.65 1.07
CA LEU A 307 15.79 7.62 2.06
C LEU A 307 14.46 7.06 2.57
N TYR A 308 14.35 5.74 2.55
CA TYR A 308 13.27 4.96 3.11
C TYR A 308 13.76 4.19 4.32
N SER A 309 13.05 4.30 5.45
CA SER A 309 13.36 3.57 6.70
C SER A 309 12.21 2.66 7.10
N ARG A 310 12.48 1.42 7.46
CA ARG A 310 11.43 0.42 7.75
C ARG A 310 10.57 0.84 8.95
N VAL A 311 9.27 0.71 8.78
CA VAL A 311 8.29 0.86 9.87
C VAL A 311 8.41 -0.35 10.80
N GLN A 312 8.75 -0.11 12.07
CA GLN A 312 8.98 -1.16 13.07
C GLN A 312 7.71 -1.59 13.82
N ASN A 313 6.58 -0.93 13.56
CA ASN A 313 5.30 -1.28 14.16
C ASN A 313 4.83 -2.66 13.70
N THR A 314 4.26 -3.41 14.63
CA THR A 314 3.55 -4.66 14.36
C THR A 314 2.08 -4.35 14.08
N PHE A 315 1.54 -4.95 13.03
CA PHE A 315 0.14 -4.78 12.63
C PHE A 315 -0.60 -6.11 12.70
N GLN A 316 -1.90 -6.06 12.98
CA GLN A 316 -2.77 -7.23 13.04
C GLN A 316 -3.60 -7.33 11.75
N ASN A 317 -4.13 -8.52 11.44
CA ASN A 317 -5.01 -8.83 10.29
C ASN A 317 -4.60 -8.20 8.95
N VAL A 318 -3.29 -8.10 8.70
CA VAL A 318 -2.71 -7.44 7.53
C VAL A 318 -2.40 -8.39 6.38
N GLU A 319 -2.46 -9.69 6.59
CA GLU A 319 -2.09 -10.66 5.56
C GLU A 319 -3.14 -10.70 4.44
N ALA A 320 -2.66 -10.72 3.20
CA ALA A 320 -3.52 -10.92 2.05
C ALA A 320 -4.08 -12.34 2.06
N PRO A 321 -5.38 -12.54 1.77
CA PRO A 321 -5.98 -13.87 1.73
C PRO A 321 -5.41 -14.74 0.59
N SER A 322 -4.81 -14.11 -0.43
CA SER A 322 -4.04 -14.77 -1.48
C SER A 322 -3.08 -13.77 -2.15
N PRO A 323 -2.02 -14.24 -2.83
CA PRO A 323 -1.16 -13.37 -3.65
C PRO A 323 -1.95 -12.59 -4.71
N GLN A 324 -2.99 -13.19 -5.30
CA GLN A 324 -3.86 -12.50 -6.25
C GLN A 324 -4.64 -11.36 -5.59
N ALA A 325 -5.14 -11.55 -4.37
CA ALA A 325 -5.84 -10.49 -3.64
C ALA A 325 -4.90 -9.31 -3.32
N PHE A 326 -3.62 -9.58 -3.05
CA PHE A 326 -2.61 -8.55 -2.90
C PHE A 326 -2.40 -7.76 -4.21
N LEU A 327 -2.26 -8.44 -5.35
CA LEU A 327 -2.12 -7.79 -6.65
C LEU A 327 -3.34 -6.95 -7.04
N GLU A 328 -4.55 -7.44 -6.78
CA GLU A 328 -5.79 -6.67 -6.99
C GLU A 328 -5.86 -5.45 -6.08
N MET A 329 -5.42 -5.57 -4.82
CA MET A 329 -5.31 -4.44 -3.90
C MET A 329 -4.34 -3.37 -4.45
N LEU A 330 -3.17 -3.77 -4.94
CA LEU A 330 -2.22 -2.84 -5.57
C LEU A 330 -2.81 -2.12 -6.79
N LYS A 331 -3.48 -2.84 -7.70
CA LYS A 331 -4.16 -2.25 -8.87
C LYS A 331 -5.23 -1.23 -8.47
N ASN A 332 -5.86 -1.40 -7.32
CA ASN A 332 -6.90 -0.49 -6.82
C ASN A 332 -6.34 0.77 -6.15
N ILE A 333 -5.06 0.78 -5.80
CA ILE A 333 -4.34 1.94 -5.24
C ILE A 333 -3.65 2.73 -6.35
N GLN A 334 -3.21 2.04 -7.40
CA GLN A 334 -2.64 2.68 -8.57
C GLN A 334 -3.73 3.45 -9.34
N PRO A 335 -3.45 4.71 -9.76
CA PRO A 335 -4.42 5.51 -10.51
C PRO A 335 -4.69 4.86 -11.87
N LYS A 336 -5.96 4.84 -12.28
CA LYS A 336 -6.36 4.18 -13.53
C LYS A 336 -6.14 5.07 -14.75
N THR A 337 -6.02 6.40 -14.59
CA THR A 337 -5.89 7.36 -15.70
C THR A 337 -5.30 8.73 -15.29
N PRO A 338 -4.72 9.49 -16.25
CA PRO A 338 -4.17 10.84 -15.99
C PRO A 338 -5.20 11.89 -15.54
N TRP A 339 -6.45 11.80 -16.00
CA TRP A 339 -7.50 12.78 -15.65
C TRP A 339 -8.07 12.61 -14.24
N GLU A 340 -7.81 11.49 -13.54
CA GLU A 340 -8.11 11.39 -12.10
C GLU A 340 -7.14 12.26 -11.27
N VAL A 341 -5.98 12.63 -11.81
CA VAL A 341 -4.99 13.48 -11.12
C VAL A 341 -5.45 14.94 -11.06
N GLU A 342 -6.12 15.44 -12.10
CA GLU A 342 -6.56 16.84 -12.20
C GLU A 342 -7.76 17.16 -11.27
N LEU A 343 -8.62 16.17 -11.01
CA LEU A 343 -9.73 16.27 -10.04
C LEU A 343 -9.28 16.03 -8.58
N ASN A 344 -8.07 15.52 -8.37
CA ASN A 344 -7.47 15.24 -7.06
C ASN A 344 -6.68 16.43 -6.46
N LEU A 345 -6.82 17.63 -7.02
CA LEU A 345 -6.64 18.87 -6.24
C LEU A 345 -7.69 19.01 -5.12
N ARG A 346 -8.70 18.11 -5.08
CA ARG A 346 -9.37 17.75 -3.84
C ARG A 346 -8.57 16.64 -3.17
N PRO A 347 -8.10 16.80 -1.93
CA PRO A 347 -7.47 15.71 -1.21
C PRO A 347 -8.53 14.61 -1.05
N VAL A 348 -8.53 13.62 -1.94
CA VAL A 348 -9.17 12.34 -1.65
C VAL A 348 -8.25 11.71 -0.63
N VAL A 349 -8.47 12.08 0.63
CA VAL A 349 -7.88 11.45 1.80
C VAL A 349 -8.47 10.03 1.86
N SER A 350 -8.06 9.16 0.94
CA SER A 350 -8.18 7.72 1.12
C SER A 350 -7.22 7.41 2.24
N THR A 351 -7.73 7.46 3.47
CA THR A 351 -6.98 7.05 4.64
C THR A 351 -6.96 5.54 4.58
N PHE A 352 -5.79 4.93 4.50
CA PHE A 352 -5.71 3.48 4.50
C PHE A 352 -5.61 2.99 5.95
N LEU A 353 -6.35 1.93 6.27
CA LEU A 353 -6.31 1.31 7.60
C LEU A 353 -5.73 -0.09 7.50
N MET A 354 -4.70 -0.36 8.28
CA MET A 354 -4.27 -1.71 8.63
C MET A 354 -4.89 -2.01 10.00
N LEU A 355 -5.77 -3.02 10.07
CA LEU A 355 -6.61 -3.33 11.24
C LEU A 355 -6.01 -4.42 12.11
#